data_AF-A0A8T1S9Z2-F1
#
_entry.id   AF-A0A8T1S9Z2-F1
#
_cell.length_a   1.000
_cell.length_b   1.000
_cell.length_c   1.000
_cell.angle_alpha   90.00
_cell.angle_beta   90.00
_cell.angle_gamma   90.00
#
_symmetry.space_group_name_H-M   'P 1'
#
loop_
_entity.id
_entity.type
_entity.pdbx_description
1 polymer ?
#
loop_
_entity_poly.entity_id
_entity_poly.type
_entity_poly.pdbx_seq_one_letter_code
_entity_poly.pdbx_strand_id
1 'polypeptide(L)'
;HGNTSWAPTLEDTVLAPTEAVPGGDRCRGYYDVMGQWDPPFNCNSGIYRYCCGTCGYRFCCQFKHGRLDQSGCSNYDTPNWVNTGQPPARVDETPEDPTRDKTNMIVYIICG
;
A
#
# COMPACT_ATOMS: atom_id res chain seq x y z
N HIS A 1 17.37 44.47 41.34
CA HIS A 1 16.63 43.83 40.23
C HIS A 1 17.54 42.77 39.63
N GLY A 2 17.24 41.49 39.84
CA GLY A 2 18.02 40.38 39.30
C GLY A 2 17.41 39.06 39.75
N ASN A 3 16.50 38.53 38.93
CA ASN A 3 15.80 37.27 39.15
C ASN A 3 16.48 36.22 38.26
N THR A 4 17.00 35.13 38.84
CA THR A 4 17.56 34.04 38.03
C THR A 4 17.32 32.71 38.73
N SER A 5 16.17 32.12 38.43
CA SER A 5 15.84 30.72 38.66
C SER A 5 16.51 29.85 37.58
N TRP A 6 17.40 28.95 37.96
CA TRP A 6 17.94 27.92 37.07
C TRP A 6 17.18 26.61 37.28
N ALA A 7 16.43 26.21 36.25
CA ALA A 7 15.81 24.89 36.14
C ALA A 7 16.85 23.85 35.65
N PRO A 8 16.68 22.55 35.96
CA PRO A 8 17.59 21.51 35.48
C PRO A 8 17.38 21.28 33.98
N THR A 9 18.50 21.15 33.27
CA THR A 9 18.57 20.78 31.85
C THR A 9 18.16 19.32 31.67
N LEU A 10 17.08 19.09 30.92
CA LEU A 10 16.67 17.77 30.46
C LEU A 10 17.62 17.33 29.35
N GLU A 11 18.62 16.53 29.70
CA GLU A 11 19.51 15.89 28.75
C GLU A 11 18.80 14.72 28.03
N ASP A 12 18.51 15.00 26.75
CA ASP A 12 18.51 14.09 25.61
C ASP A 12 17.88 12.70 25.81
N THR A 13 16.54 12.68 25.75
CA THR A 13 15.78 11.49 25.41
C THR A 13 16.24 10.99 24.04
N VAL A 14 16.95 9.85 24.06
CA VAL A 14 17.23 8.98 22.93
C VAL A 14 16.10 9.03 21.91
N LEU A 15 16.41 9.44 20.68
CA LEU A 15 15.50 9.44 19.53
C LEU A 15 14.96 8.02 19.32
N ALA A 16 13.77 7.76 19.86
CA ALA A 16 12.96 6.62 19.51
C ALA A 16 12.65 6.66 17.99
N PRO A 17 12.59 5.52 17.30
CA PRO A 17 12.16 5.47 15.91
C PRO A 17 10.81 6.17 15.77
N THR A 18 10.72 7.04 14.76
CA THR A 18 9.55 7.79 14.29
C THR A 18 8.22 7.32 14.87
N GLU A 19 7.66 8.19 15.72
CA GLU A 19 6.35 8.12 16.35
C GLU A 19 5.25 7.50 15.46
N ALA A 20 4.78 6.31 15.85
CA ALA A 20 3.40 5.91 15.62
C ALA A 20 2.55 6.39 16.83
N VAL A 21 2.08 7.64 16.77
CA VAL A 21 1.16 8.24 17.75
C VAL A 21 -0.28 7.75 17.49
N PRO A 22 -1.11 7.61 18.55
CA PRO A 22 -1.77 6.34 18.84
C PRO A 22 -3.21 6.27 18.34
N GLY A 23 -3.54 5.13 17.73
CA GLY A 23 -4.92 4.72 17.62
C GLY A 23 -5.12 3.58 16.65
N GLY A 24 -4.37 3.57 15.54
CA GLY A 24 -4.61 2.70 14.41
C GLY A 24 -3.36 1.99 13.90
N ASP A 25 -3.46 0.69 13.64
CA ASP A 25 -2.47 -0.10 12.92
C ASP A 25 -2.32 0.39 11.48
N ARG A 26 -1.17 0.11 10.88
CA ARG A 26 -0.94 0.26 9.44
C ARG A 26 -0.82 -1.12 8.80
N CYS A 27 -1.62 -1.37 7.77
CA CYS A 27 -1.43 -2.52 6.90
C CYS A 27 -0.35 -2.20 5.87
N ARG A 28 0.73 -2.98 5.85
CA ARG A 28 1.77 -2.96 4.82
C ARG A 28 1.18 -3.48 3.51
N GLY A 29 1.64 -2.95 2.38
CA GLY A 29 1.25 -3.46 1.06
C GLY A 29 1.63 -4.93 0.91
N TYR A 30 0.97 -5.64 0.01
CA TYR A 30 1.17 -7.08 -0.13
C TYR A 30 0.73 -7.54 -1.52
N TYR A 31 1.25 -8.69 -1.96
CA TYR A 31 0.70 -9.40 -3.10
C TYR A 31 -0.46 -10.30 -2.65
N ASP A 32 -1.64 -10.10 -3.23
CA ASP A 32 -2.80 -10.94 -2.95
C ASP A 32 -2.63 -12.36 -3.55
N VAL A 33 -3.61 -13.24 -3.32
CA VAL A 33 -3.60 -14.60 -3.86
C VAL A 33 -3.67 -14.66 -5.39
N MET A 34 -4.05 -13.56 -6.04
CA MET A 34 -4.10 -13.42 -7.51
C MET A 34 -2.81 -12.81 -8.07
N GLY A 35 -1.84 -12.43 -7.22
CA GLY A 35 -0.61 -11.77 -7.63
C GLY A 35 -0.77 -10.28 -7.94
N GLN A 36 -1.90 -9.67 -7.57
CA GLN A 36 -2.08 -8.24 -7.61
C GLN A 36 -1.34 -7.58 -6.44
N TRP A 37 -0.64 -6.49 -6.70
CA TRP A 37 -0.06 -5.66 -5.65
C TRP A 37 -1.12 -4.75 -5.03
N ASP A 38 -1.42 -4.97 -3.75
CA ASP A 38 -2.25 -4.07 -2.96
C ASP A 38 -1.35 -3.08 -2.17
N PRO A 39 -1.54 -1.75 -2.32
CA PRO A 39 -0.70 -0.77 -1.65
C PRO A 39 -0.93 -0.73 -0.13
N PRO A 40 0.03 -0.24 0.67
CA PRO A 40 -0.14 -0.05 2.11
C PRO A 40 -1.24 0.96 2.43
N PHE A 41 -1.96 0.73 3.52
CA PHE A 41 -3.01 1.65 4.02
C PHE A 41 -3.01 1.76 5.54
N ASN A 42 -3.50 2.89 6.05
CA ASN A 42 -3.58 3.17 7.49
C ASN A 42 -4.98 2.89 8.01
N CYS A 43 -5.10 2.14 9.11
CA CYS A 43 -6.35 1.90 9.80
C CYS A 43 -6.62 2.99 10.82
N ASN A 44 -6.96 4.20 10.36
CA ASN A 44 -7.32 5.32 11.23
C ASN A 44 -8.82 5.66 11.20
N SER A 45 -9.63 4.89 10.47
CA SER A 45 -11.04 5.22 10.23
C SER A 45 -11.90 4.80 11.43
N GLY A 46 -12.08 5.73 12.37
CA GLY A 46 -12.97 5.58 13.52
C GLY A 46 -12.60 4.43 14.46
N ILE A 47 -13.44 3.39 14.46
CA ILE A 47 -13.26 2.17 15.27
C ILE A 47 -12.36 1.14 14.58
N TYR A 48 -12.14 1.25 13.27
CA TYR A 48 -11.36 0.31 12.48
C TYR A 48 -9.87 0.63 12.61
N ARG A 49 -9.31 0.13 13.70
CA ARG A 49 -8.00 0.50 14.21
C ARG A 49 -6.97 -0.62 14.11
N TYR A 50 -7.36 -1.81 13.68
CA TYR A 50 -6.44 -2.94 13.62
C TYR A 50 -6.31 -3.47 12.20
N CYS A 51 -5.11 -3.90 11.83
CA CYS A 51 -4.89 -4.58 10.56
C CYS A 51 -5.26 -6.06 10.75
N CYS A 52 -6.35 -6.50 10.14
CA CYS A 52 -6.84 -7.88 10.18
C CYS A 52 -6.69 -8.57 8.83
N GLY A 53 -6.91 -9.89 8.83
CA GLY A 53 -7.02 -10.70 7.62
C GLY A 53 -5.93 -11.78 7.54
N THR A 54 -5.40 -11.99 6.34
CA THR A 54 -4.30 -12.92 6.05
C THR A 54 -3.18 -12.18 5.34
N CYS A 55 -2.03 -12.83 5.14
CA CYS A 55 -0.93 -12.19 4.42
C CYS A 55 -1.37 -11.68 3.03
N GLY A 56 -2.24 -12.43 2.32
CA GLY A 56 -2.73 -12.13 0.98
C GLY A 56 -4.13 -11.48 0.89
N TYR A 57 -4.70 -11.05 2.02
CA TYR A 57 -5.93 -10.25 2.03
C TYR A 57 -6.04 -9.48 3.34
N ARG A 58 -5.86 -8.16 3.31
CA ARG A 58 -5.81 -7.32 4.51
C ARG A 58 -6.92 -6.28 4.51
N PHE A 59 -7.43 -6.00 5.70
CA PHE A 59 -8.47 -4.98 5.89
C PHE A 59 -8.41 -4.40 7.31
N CYS A 60 -8.99 -3.21 7.48
CA CYS A 60 -9.10 -2.61 8.81
C CYS A 60 -10.30 -3.18 9.57
N CYS A 61 -10.09 -3.54 10.84
CA CYS A 61 -11.08 -4.16 11.72
C CYS A 61 -11.13 -3.45 13.08
N GLN A 62 -12.24 -3.63 13.81
CA GLN A 62 -12.42 -3.04 15.14
C GLN A 62 -11.76 -3.84 16.27
N PHE A 63 -11.65 -5.16 16.12
CA PHE A 63 -11.24 -6.04 17.22
C PHE A 63 -9.77 -6.42 17.12
N LYS A 64 -9.03 -6.20 18.21
CA LYS A 64 -7.61 -6.57 18.30
C LYS A 64 -7.36 -8.07 18.20
N HIS A 65 -8.33 -8.91 18.56
CA HIS A 65 -8.17 -10.37 18.54
C HIS A 65 -7.94 -10.92 17.11
N GLY A 66 -8.50 -10.27 16.09
CA GLY A 66 -8.28 -10.64 14.70
C GLY A 66 -7.04 -10.02 14.06
N ARG A 67 -6.23 -9.27 14.83
CA ARG A 67 -5.08 -8.52 14.31
C ARG A 67 -4.07 -9.50 13.69
N LEU A 68 -3.73 -9.24 12.44
CA LEU A 68 -2.73 -9.98 11.69
C LEU A 68 -1.31 -9.61 12.15
N ASP A 69 -0.49 -10.60 12.47
CA ASP A 69 0.94 -10.41 12.64
C ASP A 69 1.64 -10.33 11.27
N GLN A 70 1.78 -9.10 10.80
CA GLN A 70 2.40 -8.78 9.51
C GLN A 70 3.90 -9.10 9.48
N SER A 71 4.56 -9.30 10.62
CA SER A 71 5.98 -9.64 10.62
C SER A 71 6.27 -11.06 10.12
N GLY A 72 5.28 -11.96 10.24
CA GLY A 72 5.36 -13.32 9.72
C GLY A 72 5.04 -13.46 8.23
N CYS A 73 4.65 -12.38 7.55
CA CYS A 73 4.35 -12.43 6.12
C CYS A 73 5.63 -12.19 5.29
N SER A 74 5.77 -12.88 4.16
CA SER A 74 6.86 -12.71 3.20
C SER A 74 6.39 -12.25 1.81
N ASN A 75 5.09 -12.07 1.61
CA ASN A 75 4.48 -11.67 0.33
C ASN A 75 4.58 -10.15 0.05
N TYR A 76 5.71 -9.57 0.40
CA TYR A 76 6.03 -8.15 0.24
C TYR A 76 6.90 -7.88 -0.99
N ASP A 77 7.70 -8.87 -1.38
CA ASP A 77 8.58 -8.77 -2.53
C ASP A 77 7.81 -9.12 -3.79
N THR A 78 7.96 -8.27 -4.81
CA THR A 78 7.53 -8.56 -6.17
C THR A 78 8.25 -9.82 -6.63
N PRO A 79 7.54 -10.94 -6.86
CA PRO A 79 8.17 -12.12 -7.41
C PRO A 79 8.84 -11.73 -8.74
N ASN A 80 10.06 -12.22 -8.99
CA ASN A 80 10.87 -11.82 -10.15
C ASN A 80 10.14 -11.97 -11.50
N TRP A 81 9.10 -12.81 -11.59
CA TRP A 81 8.29 -13.00 -12.78
C TRP A 81 7.37 -11.81 -13.14
N VAL A 82 7.01 -10.94 -12.18
CA VAL A 82 6.19 -9.73 -12.43
C VAL A 82 7.02 -8.63 -13.09
N ASN A 83 8.33 -8.54 -12.78
CA ASN A 83 9.24 -7.57 -13.42
C ASN A 83 9.49 -7.88 -14.90
N THR A 84 9.19 -9.10 -15.35
CA THR A 84 9.26 -9.50 -16.76
C THR A 84 8.03 -9.05 -17.58
N GLY A 85 7.06 -8.40 -16.92
CA GLY A 85 5.78 -7.98 -17.51
C GLY A 85 5.80 -6.72 -18.35
N GLN A 86 6.97 -6.15 -18.70
CA GLN A 86 7.02 -5.19 -19.80
C GLN A 86 7.01 -6.01 -21.09
N PRO A 87 5.89 -6.13 -21.83
CA PRO A 87 5.97 -6.61 -23.20
C PRO A 87 6.98 -5.74 -23.94
N PRO A 88 7.83 -6.30 -24.82
CA PRO A 88 8.75 -5.50 -25.60
C PRO A 88 7.94 -4.35 -26.21
N ALA A 89 8.44 -3.12 -26.06
CA ALA A 89 7.81 -1.94 -26.65
C ALA A 89 7.44 -2.32 -28.08
N ARG A 90 6.14 -2.22 -28.41
CA ARG A 90 5.65 -2.58 -29.74
C ARG A 90 6.59 -1.89 -30.72
N VAL A 91 7.30 -2.70 -31.50
CA VAL A 91 8.09 -2.18 -32.62
C VAL A 91 7.06 -1.43 -33.45
N ASP A 92 7.32 -0.16 -33.69
CA ASP A 92 6.46 0.71 -34.48
C ASP A 92 6.38 0.10 -35.89
N GLU A 93 5.39 -0.77 -36.09
CA GLU A 93 5.13 -1.36 -37.39
C GLU A 93 4.41 -0.29 -38.19
N THR A 94 5.22 0.41 -38.99
CA THR A 94 4.94 1.19 -40.19
C THR A 94 3.47 1.20 -40.64
N PRO A 95 2.88 2.35 -41.03
CA PRO A 95 1.44 2.45 -41.32
C PRO A 95 0.99 1.51 -42.45
N GLU A 96 0.42 0.36 -42.12
CA GLU A 96 -0.22 -0.53 -43.09
C GLU A 96 -1.71 -0.15 -43.26
N ASP A 97 -1.97 0.43 -44.44
CA ASP A 97 -3.21 0.49 -45.23
C ASP A 97 -4.58 0.38 -44.50
N PRO A 98 -5.39 1.47 -44.45
CA PRO A 98 -6.63 1.57 -43.66
C PRO A 98 -7.86 0.96 -44.36
N THR A 99 -7.72 -0.13 -45.11
CA THR A 99 -8.86 -0.67 -45.89
C THR A 99 -9.33 -2.06 -45.51
N ARG A 100 -8.75 -2.71 -44.48
CA ARG A 100 -9.10 -4.11 -44.21
C ARG A 100 -9.48 -4.52 -42.78
N ASP A 101 -10.09 -3.63 -42.02
CA ASP A 101 -10.66 -3.99 -40.71
C ASP A 101 -12.13 -3.63 -40.55
N LYS A 102 -12.97 -4.26 -41.39
CA LYS A 102 -14.43 -4.22 -41.28
C LYS A 102 -14.91 -5.25 -40.23
N THR A 103 -14.51 -5.13 -38.96
CA THR A 103 -15.13 -5.93 -37.86
C THR A 103 -14.92 -5.44 -36.42
N ASN A 104 -14.30 -4.29 -36.16
CA ASN A 104 -14.14 -3.82 -34.78
C ASN A 104 -15.30 -2.90 -34.36
N MET A 105 -16.39 -3.49 -33.85
CA MET A 105 -17.43 -2.72 -33.14
C MET A 105 -16.86 -2.27 -31.78
N ILE A 106 -16.57 -0.99 -31.62
CA ILE A 106 -16.13 -0.42 -30.34
C ILE A 106 -17.38 0.00 -29.58
N VAL A 107 -17.75 -0.73 -28.53
CA VAL A 107 -18.82 -0.33 -27.60
C VAL A 107 -18.21 0.55 -26.51
N TYR A 108 -18.52 1.84 -26.54
CA TYR A 108 -18.27 2.74 -25.41
C TYR A 108 -19.47 2.63 -24.45
N ILE A 109 -19.27 2.03 -23.27
CA ILE A 109 -20.24 2.14 -22.17
C ILE A 109 -19.96 3.46 -21.45
N ILE A 110 -20.85 4.42 -21.63
CA ILE A 110 -20.87 5.67 -20.86
C ILE A 110 -21.75 5.38 -19.63
N CYS A 111 -21.16 5.33 -18.44
CA CYS A 111 -21.93 5.27 -17.20
C CYS A 111 -22.48 6.68 -16.90
N GLY A 112 -23.80 6.82 -16.98
CA GLY A 112 -24.55 7.94 -16.38
C GLY A 112 -24.91 7.65 -14.92
#